data_AF-A0A7C2YFM9-F1
#
_entry.id   AF-A0A7C2YFM9-F1
#
_cell.length_a   1.000
_cell.length_b   1.000
_cell.length_c   1.000
_cell.angle_alpha   90.00
_cell.angle_beta   90.00
_cell.angle_gamma   90.00
#
_symmetry.space_group_name_H-M   'P 1'
#
loop_
_entity.id
_entity.type
_entity.pdbx_description
1 polymer ?
#
loop_
_entity_poly.entity_id
_entity_poly.type
_entity_poly.pdbx_seq_one_letter_code
_entity_poly.pdbx_strand_id
1 'polypeptide(L)' 'MAKSNDKPGTTAENAKAFTTLSGVPLERIYTPADLATLDPEQHIGYPGAFPFTRGVYPTMYRGRLWTMRQYAGFGT' A
#
# COMPACT_ATOMS: atom_id res chain seq x y z
N MET A 1 26.78 44.67 5.88
CA MET A 1 25.47 44.73 6.55
C MET A 1 24.53 43.77 5.81
N ALA A 2 23.97 42.80 6.53
CA ALA A 2 22.92 41.83 6.18
C ALA A 2 22.99 41.08 4.83
N LYS A 3 23.36 39.80 4.89
CA LYS A 3 22.91 38.77 3.94
C LYS A 3 21.43 38.50 4.21
N SER A 4 20.56 38.60 3.21
CA SER A 4 19.19 38.08 3.27
C SER A 4 18.98 37.09 2.13
N ASN A 5 19.32 35.83 2.40
CA ASN A 5 18.85 34.71 1.58
C ASN A 5 17.77 34.01 2.41
N ASP A 6 16.53 34.43 2.22
CA ASP A 6 15.37 33.77 2.83
C ASP A 6 14.53 33.17 1.69
N LYS A 7 15.03 32.07 1.12
CA LYS A 7 14.16 31.15 0.39
C LYS A 7 13.53 30.27 1.47
N PRO A 8 12.20 30.32 1.70
CA PRO A 8 11.58 29.28 2.50
C PRO A 8 11.83 27.96 1.76
N GLY A 9 12.63 27.10 2.38
CA GLY A 9 12.76 25.72 1.93
C GLY A 9 11.38 25.10 2.05
N THR A 10 10.68 24.95 0.93
CA THR A 10 9.46 24.15 0.84
C THR A 10 9.86 22.71 1.06
N THR A 11 10.05 22.34 2.32
CA THR A 11 10.16 20.94 2.73
C THR A 11 8.82 20.30 2.40
N ALA A 12 8.86 19.12 1.77
CA ALA A 12 7.67 18.37 1.35
C ALA A 12 6.64 18.19 2.48
N GLU A 13 7.07 18.27 3.75
CA GLU A 13 6.25 18.22 4.96
C GLU A 13 5.13 19.28 5.06
N ASN A 14 5.24 20.41 4.35
CA ASN A 14 4.24 21.50 4.34
C ASN A 14 3.21 21.39 3.20
N ALA A 15 3.18 20.29 2.45
CA ALA A 15 2.15 20.07 1.45
C ALA A 15 0.77 19.92 2.11
N LYS A 16 -0.23 20.64 1.57
CA LYS A 16 -1.59 20.71 2.12
C LYS A 16 -2.34 19.37 2.03
N ALA A 17 -1.95 18.48 1.11
CA ALA A 17 -2.47 17.13 0.97
C ALA A 17 -1.42 16.24 0.29
N PHE A 18 -1.30 15.00 0.76
CA PHE A 18 -0.48 13.96 0.13
C PHE A 18 -1.41 12.98 -0.56
N THR A 19 -1.17 12.72 -1.83
CA THR A 19 -2.02 11.83 -2.64
C THR A 19 -1.15 10.86 -3.41
N THR A 20 -1.58 9.61 -3.48
CA THR A 20 -0.92 8.57 -4.30
C THR A 20 -1.19 8.80 -5.80
N LEU A 21 -0.47 8.09 -6.68
CA LEU A 21 -0.73 8.11 -8.12
C LEU A 21 -2.17 7.66 -8.48
N SER A 22 -2.79 6.85 -7.62
CA SER A 22 -4.17 6.40 -7.78
C SER A 22 -5.21 7.41 -7.27
N GLY A 23 -4.80 8.60 -6.82
CA GLY A 23 -5.71 9.65 -6.33
C GLY A 23 -6.18 9.46 -4.88
N VAL A 24 -5.61 8.49 -4.15
CA VAL A 24 -6.00 8.22 -2.75
C VAL A 24 -5.24 9.15 -1.81
N PRO A 25 -5.92 9.91 -0.92
CA PRO A 25 -5.26 10.74 0.08
C PRO A 25 -4.52 9.86 1.12
N LEU A 26 -3.34 10.30 1.53
CA LEU A 26 -2.49 9.61 2.49
C LEU A 26 -2.41 10.43 3.79
N GLU A 27 -2.86 9.83 4.88
CA GLU A 27 -2.73 10.40 6.21
C GLU A 27 -1.32 10.18 6.77
N ARG A 28 -0.90 11.05 7.70
CA ARG A 28 0.46 10.99 8.24
C ARG A 28 0.70 9.75 9.11
N ILE A 29 -0.31 9.32 9.85
CA ILE A 29 -0.26 8.16 10.75
C ILE A 29 -1.62 7.47 10.68
N TYR A 30 -1.60 6.15 10.50
CA TYR A 30 -2.78 5.30 10.64
C TYR A 30 -2.76 4.61 12.01
N THR A 31 -3.91 4.57 12.65
CA THR A 31 -4.13 4.09 14.02
C THR A 31 -5.24 3.04 14.03
N PRO A 32 -5.43 2.30 15.14
CA PRO A 32 -6.57 1.40 15.26
C PRO A 32 -7.94 2.08 15.10
N ALA A 33 -8.04 3.40 15.34
CA ALA A 33 -9.28 4.15 15.12
C ALA A 33 -9.69 4.17 13.64
N ASP A 34 -8.74 4.11 12.71
CA ASP A 34 -8.99 4.10 11.27
C ASP A 34 -9.55 2.75 10.78
N LEU A 35 -9.50 1.71 11.64
CA LEU A 35 -10.11 0.41 11.40
C LEU A 35 -11.52 0.29 11.98
N ALA A 36 -12.04 1.32 12.66
CA ALA A 36 -13.30 1.23 13.41
C ALA A 36 -14.52 0.87 12.54
N THR A 37 -14.48 1.16 11.25
CA THR A 37 -15.55 0.87 10.28
C THR A 37 -15.35 -0.46 9.54
N LEU A 38 -14.20 -1.13 9.72
CA LEU A 38 -13.87 -2.36 9.02
C LEU A 38 -14.44 -3.57 9.75
N ASP A 39 -15.39 -4.27 9.12
CA ASP A 39 -15.78 -5.63 9.54
C ASP A 39 -14.75 -6.65 9.01
N PRO A 40 -13.94 -7.30 9.87
CA PRO A 40 -12.90 -8.22 9.42
C PRO A 40 -13.45 -9.52 8.81
N GLU A 41 -14.62 -10.00 9.26
CA GLU A 41 -15.18 -11.25 8.75
C GLU A 41 -15.70 -11.06 7.33
N GLN A 42 -16.38 -9.95 7.08
CA GLN A 42 -16.94 -9.64 5.75
C GLN A 42 -15.89 -9.16 4.76
N HIS A 43 -14.96 -8.30 5.17
CA HIS A 43 -14.02 -7.65 4.24
C HIS A 43 -12.69 -8.40 4.08
N ILE A 44 -12.24 -9.13 5.11
CA ILE A 44 -10.95 -9.82 5.08
C ILE A 44 -11.15 -11.35 4.98
N GLY A 45 -12.04 -11.92 5.78
CA GLY A 45 -12.35 -13.36 5.81
C GLY A 45 -11.16 -14.28 6.11
N TYR A 46 -11.37 -15.59 6.00
CA TYR A 46 -10.32 -16.61 6.19
C TYR A 46 -9.59 -16.93 4.86
N PRO A 47 -8.30 -17.33 4.89
CA PRO A 47 -7.60 -17.76 3.68
C PRO A 47 -8.32 -18.96 3.04
N GLY A 48 -8.46 -18.95 1.72
CA GLY A 48 -9.18 -20.00 0.98
C GLY A 48 -10.71 -19.92 1.05
N ALA A 49 -11.26 -18.87 1.66
CA ALA A 49 -12.69 -18.59 1.68
C ALA A 49 -12.98 -17.17 1.17
N PHE A 50 -14.19 -16.95 0.66
CA PHE A 50 -14.65 -15.60 0.27
C PHE A 50 -14.48 -14.62 1.46
N PRO A 51 -14.05 -13.37 1.24
CA PRO A 51 -13.78 -12.67 -0.04
C PRO A 51 -12.39 -12.91 -0.63
N PHE A 52 -11.62 -13.88 -0.11
CA PHE A 52 -10.27 -14.24 -0.57
C PHE A 52 -9.22 -13.11 -0.42
N THR A 53 -9.49 -12.08 0.39
CA THR A 53 -8.55 -10.98 0.67
C THR A 53 -7.23 -11.50 1.26
N ARG A 54 -7.27 -12.60 2.04
CA ARG A 54 -6.07 -13.30 2.57
C ARG A 54 -5.45 -14.32 1.61
N GLY A 55 -6.01 -14.47 0.42
CA GLY A 55 -5.58 -15.41 -0.61
C GLY A 55 -6.58 -16.54 -0.87
N VAL A 56 -6.48 -17.12 -2.07
CA VAL A 56 -7.44 -18.11 -2.61
C VAL A 56 -7.20 -19.52 -2.07
N TYR A 57 -6.04 -19.79 -1.45
CA TYR A 57 -5.70 -21.10 -0.91
C TYR A 57 -5.60 -21.06 0.62
N PRO A 58 -6.12 -22.07 1.36
CA PRO A 58 -6.07 -22.07 2.83
C PRO A 58 -4.65 -22.02 3.42
N THR A 59 -3.67 -22.62 2.73
CA THR A 59 -2.27 -22.71 3.22
C THR A 59 -1.32 -21.75 2.50
N MET A 60 -1.75 -21.10 1.41
CA MET A 60 -0.95 -20.20 0.58
C MET A 60 0.48 -20.73 0.36
N TYR A 61 1.49 -19.87 0.53
CA TYR A 61 2.89 -20.18 0.31
C TYR A 61 3.53 -21.07 1.37
N ARG A 62 2.80 -21.42 2.45
CA ARG A 62 3.25 -22.48 3.37
C ARG A 62 3.10 -23.86 2.74
N GLY A 63 2.12 -24.05 1.84
CA GLY A 63 1.89 -25.30 1.13
C GLY A 63 2.64 -25.37 -0.20
N ARG A 64 2.51 -24.33 -1.03
CA ARG A 64 3.18 -24.25 -2.34
C ARG A 64 3.60 -22.81 -2.63
N LEU A 65 4.89 -22.61 -2.90
CA LEU A 65 5.42 -21.30 -3.30
C LEU A 65 4.79 -20.82 -4.62
N TRP A 66 4.85 -19.51 -4.86
CA TRP A 66 4.46 -18.97 -6.15
C TRP A 66 5.34 -19.55 -7.27
N THR A 67 4.75 -19.73 -8.44
CA THR A 67 5.52 -20.15 -9.61
C THR A 67 6.34 -18.98 -10.13
N MET A 68 7.67 -19.07 -10.07
CA MET A 68 8.53 -18.14 -10.79
C MET A 68 8.33 -18.33 -12.30
N ARG A 69 7.87 -17.27 -12.98
CA ARG A 69 7.66 -17.28 -14.43
C ARG A 69 8.72 -16.40 -15.07
N GLN A 70 9.78 -17.04 -15.54
CA GLN A 70 10.79 -16.37 -16.36
C GLN A 70 10.24 -16.30 -17.79
N TYR A 71 9.95 -15.08 -18.24
CA TYR A 71 9.69 -14.82 -19.64
C TYR A 71 11.03 -14.50 -20.30
N ALA A 72 11.50 -15.40 -21.16
CA ALA A 72 12.73 -15.25 -21.92
C ALA A 72 12.49 -15.68 -23.36
N GLY A 73 13.08 -14.97 -24.30
CA GLY A 73 13.02 -15.25 -25.73
C GLY A 73 14.01 -14.37 -26.48
N PHE A 74 14.65 -14.92 -27.50
CA PHE A 74 15.51 -14.17 -28.42
C PHE A 74 14.80 -14.07 -29.77
N GLY A 75 14.84 -12.89 -30.39
CA GLY A 75 14.42 -12.71 -31.77
C GLY A 75 15.53 -13.14 -32.74
N THR A 76 15.16 -13.36 -34.01
CA THR A 76 16.09 -13.41 -35.15
C THR A 76 16.16 -12.05 -35.82
#